data_AF-A0A7C7EHQ3-F1
#
_entry.id   AF-A0A7C7EHQ3-F1
#
_cell.length_a   1.000
_cell.length_b   1.000
_cell.length_c   1.000
_cell.angle_alpha   90.00
_cell.angle_beta   90.00
_cell.angle_gamma   90.00
#
_symmetry.space_group_name_H-M   'P 1'
#
loop_
_entity.id
_entity.type
_entity.pdbx_description
1 polymer ?
#
loop_
_entity_poly.entity_id
_entity_poly.type
_entity_poly.pdbx_seq_one_letter_code
_entity_poly.pdbx_strand_id
1 'polypeptide(L)'
;MRLAALLLILVVLLSACSSGQKPFIMPVNYSCEALMKVYTDKTENEYKVNIICRDGNYSIRTESENEAWNYAFVSGNRCILNNDKFPESSVTIEDFRINDSLIYDFDFGKFDVLEEIPEELIYWDGEYKHVLNFSKETLLPKTIHIYNKDKLVKAIEYETIKIEE
;
A
#
# COMPACT_ATOMS: atom_id res chain seq x y z
N MET A 1 -39.40 -12.52 40.51
CA MET A 1 -39.03 -11.23 39.89
C MET A 1 -37.53 -10.91 39.97
N ARG A 2 -36.85 -11.07 41.13
CA ARG A 2 -35.41 -10.75 41.26
C ARG A 2 -34.46 -11.62 40.41
N LEU A 3 -34.79 -12.91 40.22
CA LEU A 3 -33.96 -13.85 39.45
C LEU A 3 -33.96 -13.55 37.95
N ALA A 4 -35.11 -13.14 37.40
CA ALA A 4 -35.26 -12.83 35.98
C ALA A 4 -34.47 -11.57 35.57
N ALA A 5 -34.43 -10.55 36.46
CA ALA A 5 -33.62 -9.36 36.23
C ALA A 5 -32.11 -9.65 36.26
N LEU A 6 -31.68 -10.55 37.15
CA LEU A 6 -30.28 -11.00 37.23
C LEU A 6 -29.84 -11.78 35.98
N LEU A 7 -30.71 -12.63 35.44
CA LEU A 7 -30.49 -13.34 34.18
C LEU A 7 -30.41 -12.39 33.00
N LEU A 8 -31.26 -11.35 32.95
CA LEU A 8 -31.25 -10.35 31.89
C LEU A 8 -29.93 -9.55 31.88
N ILE A 9 -29.43 -9.16 33.06
CA ILE A 9 -28.15 -8.46 33.21
C ILE A 9 -26.99 -9.36 32.76
N LEU A 10 -27.03 -10.65 33.09
CA LEU A 10 -26.02 -11.61 32.65
C LEU A 10 -26.00 -11.76 31.13
N VAL A 11 -27.16 -11.79 30.47
CA VAL A 11 -27.26 -11.90 29.00
C VAL A 11 -26.68 -10.66 28.33
N VAL A 12 -26.95 -9.46 28.85
CA VAL A 12 -26.41 -8.20 28.29
C VAL A 12 -24.88 -8.11 28.46
N LEU A 13 -24.36 -8.57 29.61
CA LEU A 13 -22.90 -8.62 29.86
C LEU A 13 -22.19 -9.67 29.01
N LEU A 14 -22.84 -10.80 28.71
CA LEU A 14 -22.28 -11.85 27.85
C LEU A 14 -22.36 -11.50 26.35
N SER A 15 -23.35 -10.69 25.93
CA SER A 15 -23.43 -10.17 24.55
C SER A 15 -22.51 -8.98 24.28
N ALA A 16 -21.94 -8.37 25.32
CA ALA A 16 -20.96 -7.29 25.19
C ALA A 16 -19.52 -7.82 24.96
N CYS A 17 -19.32 -9.13 24.94
CA CYS A 17 -18.02 -9.74 24.72
C CYS A 17 -17.88 -10.18 23.25
N SER A 18 -16.84 -9.64 22.60
CA SER A 18 -16.29 -10.07 21.32
C SER A 18 -17.09 -9.70 20.06
N SER A 19 -17.14 -8.40 19.74
CA SER A 19 -16.74 -8.04 18.37
C SER A 19 -15.23 -8.23 18.32
N GLY A 20 -14.78 -9.47 18.13
CA GLY A 20 -13.36 -9.76 17.94
C GLY A 20 -12.87 -8.80 16.87
N GLN A 21 -11.94 -7.91 17.22
CA GLN A 21 -11.24 -7.12 16.22
C GLN A 21 -10.72 -8.15 15.22
N LYS A 22 -11.22 -8.11 13.99
CA LYS A 22 -10.67 -8.97 12.95
C LYS A 22 -9.18 -8.68 12.96
N PRO A 23 -8.32 -9.71 13.09
CA PRO A 23 -6.89 -9.49 13.01
C PRO A 23 -6.64 -8.77 11.70
N PHE A 24 -5.98 -7.63 11.79
CA PHE A 24 -5.56 -6.90 10.62
C PHE A 24 -4.45 -7.66 9.96
N ILE A 25 -4.61 -7.84 8.65
CA ILE A 25 -3.65 -8.53 7.82
C ILE A 25 -3.30 -7.53 6.73
N MET A 26 -2.02 -7.18 6.68
CA MET A 26 -1.50 -6.35 5.61
C MET A 26 -1.73 -7.07 4.27
N PRO A 27 -2.28 -6.41 3.23
CA PRO A 27 -2.50 -7.06 1.94
C PRO A 27 -1.18 -7.53 1.31
N VAL A 28 -1.06 -8.83 1.04
CA VAL A 28 0.09 -9.43 0.33
C VAL A 28 -0.20 -9.53 -1.16
N ASN A 29 -1.43 -9.93 -1.51
CA ASN A 29 -1.95 -9.94 -2.87
C ASN A 29 -3.03 -8.88 -2.98
N TYR A 30 -2.88 -7.94 -3.92
CA TYR A 30 -3.82 -6.84 -4.09
C TYR A 30 -3.77 -6.24 -5.49
N SER A 31 -4.87 -5.62 -5.89
CA SER A 31 -4.89 -4.62 -6.96
C SER A 31 -5.33 -3.26 -6.42
N CYS A 32 -4.73 -2.19 -6.94
CA CYS A 32 -5.09 -0.84 -6.51
C CYS A 32 -4.96 0.19 -7.63
N GLU A 33 -5.78 1.23 -7.52
CA GLU A 33 -5.63 2.51 -8.22
C GLU A 33 -5.19 3.55 -7.20
N ALA A 34 -4.16 4.33 -7.52
CA ALA A 34 -3.59 5.32 -6.64
C ALA A 34 -3.18 6.59 -7.39
N LEU A 35 -3.22 7.71 -6.69
CA LEU A 35 -2.64 8.98 -7.12
C LEU A 35 -1.29 9.16 -6.42
N MET A 36 -0.21 9.23 -7.19
CA MET A 36 1.14 9.46 -6.70
C MET A 36 1.61 10.87 -7.06
N LYS A 37 1.92 11.67 -6.05
CA LYS A 37 2.56 12.98 -6.19
C LYS A 37 4.02 12.88 -5.79
N VAL A 38 4.91 13.35 -6.66
CA VAL A 38 6.36 13.41 -6.43
C VAL A 38 6.78 14.87 -6.34
N TYR A 39 7.42 15.22 -5.23
CA TYR A 39 7.83 16.59 -4.93
C TYR A 39 9.33 16.75 -5.09
N THR A 40 9.73 17.75 -5.87
CA THR A 40 11.10 18.26 -5.91
C THR A 40 11.12 19.69 -5.38
N ASP A 41 12.30 20.28 -5.19
CA ASP A 41 12.41 21.70 -4.81
C ASP A 41 11.78 22.65 -5.84
N LYS A 42 11.45 22.18 -7.06
CA LYS A 42 10.98 23.01 -8.18
C LYS A 42 9.63 22.60 -8.75
N THR A 43 9.22 21.34 -8.59
CA THR A 43 8.08 20.77 -9.30
C THR A 43 7.30 19.83 -8.41
N GLU A 44 5.98 19.81 -8.63
CA GLU A 44 5.10 18.73 -8.21
C GLU A 44 4.70 17.98 -9.48
N ASN A 45 4.99 16.69 -9.52
CA ASN A 45 4.58 15.82 -10.63
C ASN A 45 3.53 14.84 -10.11
N GLU A 46 2.45 14.68 -10.87
CA GLU A 46 1.34 13.81 -10.52
C GLU A 46 1.26 12.64 -11.49
N TYR A 47 1.04 11.45 -10.94
CA TYR A 47 0.96 10.20 -11.68
C TYR A 47 -0.24 9.39 -11.19
N LYS A 48 -1.09 8.95 -12.10
CA LYS A 48 -2.03 7.87 -11.83
C LYS A 48 -1.28 6.56 -11.86
N VAL A 49 -1.48 5.74 -10.85
CA VAL A 49 -0.76 4.46 -10.68
C VAL A 49 -1.77 3.34 -10.55
N ASN A 50 -1.61 2.33 -11.40
CA ASN A 50 -2.36 1.07 -11.29
C ASN A 50 -1.37 -0.03 -10.88
N ILE A 51 -1.72 -0.82 -9.87
CA ILE A 51 -0.85 -1.85 -9.33
C ILE A 51 -1.62 -3.17 -9.27
N ILE A 52 -0.95 -4.24 -9.67
CA ILE A 52 -1.36 -5.61 -9.41
C ILE A 52 -0.18 -6.31 -8.76
N CYS A 53 -0.33 -6.70 -7.50
CA CYS A 53 0.62 -7.49 -6.73
C CYS A 53 0.05 -8.91 -6.53
N ARG A 54 0.75 -9.92 -7.07
CA ARG A 54 0.39 -11.34 -6.93
C ARG A 54 1.62 -12.20 -6.73
N ASP A 55 1.65 -12.94 -5.63
CA ASP A 55 2.72 -13.89 -5.30
C ASP A 55 4.11 -13.24 -5.37
N GLY A 56 4.22 -11.99 -4.89
CA GLY A 56 5.44 -11.19 -4.92
C GLY A 56 5.82 -10.61 -6.29
N ASN A 57 5.01 -10.82 -7.33
CA ASN A 57 5.19 -10.16 -8.64
C ASN A 57 4.36 -8.88 -8.69
N TYR A 58 4.90 -7.85 -9.33
CA TYR A 58 4.23 -6.54 -9.47
C TYR A 58 4.05 -6.18 -10.93
N SER A 59 2.84 -5.79 -11.32
CA SER A 59 2.57 -5.06 -12.55
C SER A 59 2.13 -3.66 -12.17
N ILE A 60 2.97 -2.66 -12.48
CA ILE A 60 2.72 -1.25 -12.17
C ILE A 60 2.57 -0.49 -13.48
N ARG A 61 1.51 0.29 -13.63
CA ARG A 61 1.37 1.27 -14.70
C ARG A 61 1.32 2.66 -14.11
N THR A 62 2.26 3.52 -14.47
CA THR A 62 2.25 4.94 -14.11
C THR A 62 1.86 5.77 -15.32
N GLU A 63 0.97 6.74 -15.12
CA GLU A 63 0.48 7.62 -16.17
C GLU A 63 0.53 9.08 -15.71
N SER A 64 1.22 9.92 -16.46
CA SER A 64 1.16 11.38 -16.35
C SER A 64 0.36 11.94 -17.53
N GLU A 65 0.23 13.26 -17.63
CA GLU A 65 -0.43 13.92 -18.77
C GLU A 65 0.19 13.57 -20.13
N ASN A 66 1.49 13.25 -20.16
CA ASN A 66 2.25 13.12 -21.41
C ASN A 66 2.68 11.70 -21.74
N GLU A 67 2.70 10.80 -20.75
CA GLU A 67 3.31 9.48 -20.89
C GLU A 67 2.69 8.46 -19.95
N ALA A 68 2.66 7.21 -20.43
CA ALA A 68 2.32 6.05 -19.63
C ALA A 68 3.41 4.98 -19.77
N TRP A 69 3.84 4.48 -18.63
CA TRP A 69 4.89 3.49 -18.49
C TRP A 69 4.35 2.27 -17.77
N ASN A 70 4.63 1.07 -18.29
CA ASN A 70 4.33 -0.17 -17.58
C ASN A 70 5.63 -0.85 -17.15
N TYR A 71 5.59 -1.35 -15.93
CA TYR A 71 6.67 -2.04 -15.25
C TYR A 71 6.13 -3.39 -14.80
N ALA A 72 6.70 -4.48 -15.30
CA ALA A 72 6.43 -5.82 -14.81
C ALA A 72 7.67 -6.35 -14.09
N PHE A 73 7.55 -6.48 -12.76
CA PHE A 73 8.57 -7.04 -11.90
C PHE A 73 8.16 -8.47 -11.55
N VAL A 74 8.98 -9.42 -11.99
CA VAL A 74 8.65 -10.84 -11.92
C VAL A 74 9.73 -11.61 -11.17
N SER A 75 9.36 -12.80 -10.69
CA SER A 75 10.27 -13.74 -10.03
C SER A 75 11.60 -13.90 -10.80
N GLY A 76 12.70 -13.98 -10.04
CA GLY A 76 14.05 -13.97 -10.59
C GLY A 76 14.68 -12.58 -10.74
N ASN A 77 14.17 -11.56 -10.03
CA ASN A 77 14.68 -10.18 -10.06
C ASN A 77 14.68 -9.55 -11.46
N ARG A 78 13.67 -9.88 -12.27
CA ARG A 78 13.58 -9.36 -13.63
C ARG A 78 12.55 -8.24 -13.71
N CYS A 79 12.94 -7.13 -14.34
CA CYS A 79 12.06 -6.01 -14.62
C CYS A 79 11.88 -5.87 -16.14
N ILE A 80 10.64 -5.82 -16.60
CA ILE A 80 10.29 -5.53 -17.99
C ILE A 80 9.62 -4.15 -18.01
N LEU A 81 10.18 -3.24 -18.81
CA LEU A 81 9.71 -1.88 -18.98
C LEU A 81 9.23 -1.66 -20.41
N ASN A 82 8.06 -1.07 -20.58
CA ASN A 82 7.62 -0.54 -21.88
C ASN A 82 6.85 0.77 -21.72
N ASN A 83 6.74 1.52 -22.82
CA ASN A 83 5.96 2.74 -22.92
C ASN A 83 4.79 2.51 -23.86
N ASP A 84 3.58 2.98 -23.50
CA ASP A 84 2.37 2.77 -24.31
C ASP A 84 2.47 3.36 -25.72
N LYS A 85 3.31 4.40 -25.93
CA LYS A 85 3.56 4.97 -27.26
C LYS A 85 4.40 4.06 -28.16
N PHE A 86 5.15 3.13 -27.59
CA PHE A 86 6.03 2.20 -28.29
C PHE A 86 5.82 0.76 -27.77
N PRO A 87 4.62 0.17 -27.97
CA PRO A 87 4.25 -1.10 -27.33
C PRO A 87 5.13 -2.27 -27.79
N GLU A 88 5.67 -2.21 -29.01
CA GLU A 88 6.59 -3.21 -29.57
C GLU A 88 8.01 -3.10 -29.01
N SER A 89 8.31 -2.02 -28.28
CA SER A 89 9.62 -1.78 -27.67
C SER A 89 9.54 -2.04 -26.17
N SER A 90 10.25 -3.06 -25.71
CA SER A 90 10.43 -3.35 -24.29
C SER A 90 11.90 -3.46 -23.95
N VAL A 91 12.24 -3.04 -22.74
CA VAL A 91 13.56 -3.23 -22.15
C VAL A 91 13.40 -4.23 -21.02
N THR A 92 14.24 -5.26 -21.02
CA THR A 92 14.34 -6.21 -19.92
C THR A 92 15.63 -5.94 -19.16
N ILE A 93 15.50 -5.76 -17.85
CA ILE A 93 16.61 -5.60 -16.92
C ILE A 93 16.65 -6.85 -16.05
N GLU A 94 17.75 -7.59 -16.14
CA GLU A 94 18.05 -8.74 -15.28
C GLU A 94 18.73 -8.26 -13.98
N ASP A 95 18.63 -9.05 -12.91
CA ASP A 95 19.22 -8.76 -11.59
C ASP A 95 18.81 -7.40 -10.99
N PHE A 96 17.58 -6.99 -11.27
CA PHE A 96 17.00 -5.74 -10.81
C PHE A 96 16.77 -5.77 -9.28
N ARG A 97 17.45 -4.89 -8.55
CA ARG A 97 17.40 -4.83 -7.08
C ARG A 97 16.21 -4.01 -6.60
N ILE A 98 15.39 -4.62 -5.75
CA ILE A 98 14.11 -4.08 -5.28
C ILE A 98 14.26 -2.79 -4.46
N ASN A 99 15.33 -2.64 -3.66
CA ASN A 99 15.48 -1.51 -2.74
C ASN A 99 15.57 -0.14 -3.45
N ASP A 100 16.07 -0.10 -4.69
CA ASP A 100 16.18 1.14 -5.48
C ASP A 100 14.96 1.35 -6.40
N SER A 101 13.90 0.55 -6.23
CA SER A 101 12.78 0.45 -7.16
C SER A 101 11.49 1.09 -6.66
N LEU A 102 10.67 1.53 -7.62
CA LEU A 102 9.27 1.89 -7.44
C LEU A 102 8.44 0.82 -6.69
N ILE A 103 8.78 -0.47 -6.81
CA ILE A 103 8.11 -1.54 -6.05
C ILE A 103 8.14 -1.24 -4.55
N TYR A 104 9.29 -0.76 -4.06
CA TYR A 104 9.52 -0.60 -2.64
C TYR A 104 8.55 0.40 -2.01
N ASP A 105 8.13 1.43 -2.75
CA ASP A 105 7.12 2.38 -2.27
C ASP A 105 5.77 1.69 -1.98
N PHE A 106 5.43 0.69 -2.79
CA PHE A 106 4.14 -0.02 -2.76
C PHE A 106 4.19 -1.36 -2.01
N ASP A 107 5.36 -1.85 -1.66
CA ASP A 107 5.51 -3.04 -0.84
C ASP A 107 5.05 -2.75 0.59
N PHE A 108 3.87 -3.24 0.96
CA PHE A 108 3.35 -3.05 2.31
C PHE A 108 4.05 -3.92 3.36
N GLY A 109 4.78 -4.96 2.95
CA GLY A 109 5.52 -5.85 3.86
C GLY A 109 6.58 -5.12 4.69
N LYS A 110 7.07 -3.96 4.23
CA LYS A 110 8.00 -3.12 5.00
C LYS A 110 7.42 -2.60 6.33
N PHE A 111 6.10 -2.59 6.49
CA PHE A 111 5.41 -2.15 7.70
C PHE A 111 5.01 -3.30 8.64
N ASP A 112 5.40 -4.55 8.34
CA ASP A 112 5.04 -5.76 9.10
C ASP A 112 5.82 -5.87 10.43
N VAL A 113 5.57 -4.93 11.35
CA VAL A 113 6.35 -4.79 12.59
C VAL A 113 5.50 -4.71 13.87
N LEU A 114 4.16 -4.73 13.82
CA LEU A 114 3.32 -4.51 15.01
C LEU A 114 2.09 -5.44 15.10
N GLU A 115 1.83 -5.94 16.32
CA GLU A 115 0.74 -6.87 16.65
C GLU A 115 -0.65 -6.21 16.76
N GLU A 116 -0.72 -4.87 16.82
CA GLU A 116 -1.96 -4.08 16.88
C GLU A 116 -1.96 -2.98 15.81
N ILE A 117 -3.11 -2.70 15.18
CA ILE A 117 -3.25 -1.66 14.15
C ILE A 117 -3.13 -0.28 14.80
N PRO A 118 -2.08 0.50 14.54
CA PRO A 118 -2.04 1.90 14.94
C PRO A 118 -2.77 2.77 13.92
N GLU A 119 -3.14 3.99 14.30
CA GLU A 119 -3.72 4.96 13.34
C GLU A 119 -2.77 5.24 12.15
N GLU A 120 -1.46 5.19 12.40
CA GLU A 120 -0.41 5.28 11.41
C GLU A 120 0.72 4.29 11.70
N LEU A 121 1.31 3.70 10.65
CA LEU A 121 2.54 2.91 10.73
C LEU A 121 3.71 3.73 10.19
N ILE A 122 4.78 3.80 10.97
CA ILE A 122 6.00 4.51 10.59
C ILE A 122 7.10 3.48 10.34
N TYR A 123 7.76 3.59 9.20
CA TYR A 123 8.91 2.78 8.84
C TYR A 123 10.06 3.68 8.35
N TRP A 124 11.29 3.30 8.68
CA TRP A 124 12.51 4.03 8.31
C TRP A 124 13.50 3.06 7.65
N ASP A 125 13.86 3.33 6.40
CA ASP A 125 14.77 2.47 5.61
C ASP A 125 16.25 2.84 5.74
N GLY A 126 16.57 3.90 6.49
CA GLY A 126 17.92 4.46 6.62
C GLY A 126 18.06 5.83 5.97
N GLU A 127 17.26 6.12 4.93
CA GLU A 127 17.28 7.38 4.19
C GLU A 127 15.93 8.10 4.18
N TYR A 128 14.84 7.34 4.08
CA TYR A 128 13.48 7.84 3.97
C TYR A 128 12.59 7.37 5.11
N LYS A 129 11.71 8.26 5.56
CA LYS A 129 10.62 7.99 6.50
C LYS A 129 9.36 7.72 5.71
N HIS A 130 8.78 6.54 5.90
CA HIS A 130 7.53 6.13 5.31
C HIS A 130 6.45 6.17 6.38
N VAL A 131 5.34 6.87 6.12
CA VAL A 131 4.20 6.97 7.03
C VAL A 131 2.97 6.45 6.31
N LEU A 132 2.55 5.24 6.68
CA LEU A 132 1.35 4.58 6.15
C LEU A 132 0.16 4.88 7.05
N ASN A 133 -0.90 5.46 6.46
CA ASN A 133 -2.16 5.71 7.14
C ASN A 133 -3.23 4.76 6.62
N PHE A 134 -4.18 4.41 7.49
CA PHE A 134 -5.28 3.51 7.16
C PHE A 134 -6.61 4.25 7.00
N SER A 135 -7.48 3.68 6.17
CA SER A 135 -8.88 4.09 6.12
C SER A 135 -9.58 3.70 7.41
N LYS A 136 -10.29 4.65 8.04
CA LYS A 136 -11.11 4.39 9.24
C LYS A 136 -12.30 3.47 8.96
N GLU A 137 -12.72 3.37 7.70
CA GLU A 137 -13.90 2.61 7.29
C GLU A 137 -13.54 1.18 6.89
N THR A 138 -12.50 1.02 6.08
CA THR A 138 -12.13 -0.28 5.51
C THR A 138 -10.94 -0.93 6.21
N LEU A 139 -10.21 -0.18 7.04
CA LEU A 139 -8.93 -0.56 7.64
C LEU A 139 -7.85 -0.92 6.59
N LEU A 140 -8.03 -0.53 5.34
CA LEU A 140 -7.04 -0.72 4.28
C LEU A 140 -6.07 0.47 4.20
N PRO A 141 -4.86 0.28 3.64
CA PRO A 141 -3.97 1.38 3.30
C PRO A 141 -4.71 2.50 2.56
N LYS A 142 -4.52 3.73 3.03
CA LYS A 142 -5.15 4.92 2.45
C LYS A 142 -4.13 5.88 1.88
N THR A 143 -3.09 6.18 2.64
CA THR A 143 -1.98 6.99 2.13
C THR A 143 -0.64 6.48 2.59
N ILE A 144 0.38 6.68 1.75
CA ILE A 144 1.78 6.63 2.17
C ILE A 144 2.39 8.01 1.93
N HIS A 145 2.94 8.60 2.99
CA HIS A 145 3.78 9.78 2.86
C HIS A 145 5.24 9.39 3.05
N ILE A 146 6.08 9.77 2.10
CA ILE A 146 7.52 9.48 2.12
C ILE A 146 8.29 10.78 2.28
N TYR A 147 9.13 10.83 3.30
CA TYR A 147 9.93 12.01 3.65
C TYR A 147 11.41 11.72 3.56
N ASN A 148 12.18 12.71 3.12
CA ASN A 148 13.65 12.74 3.24
C ASN A 148 14.02 13.98 4.06
N LYS A 149 14.72 13.80 5.20
CA LYS A 149 15.09 14.89 6.12
C LYS A 149 13.91 15.83 6.44
N ASP A 150 12.79 15.23 6.84
CA ASP A 150 11.52 15.89 7.19
C ASP A 150 10.81 16.65 6.05
N LYS A 151 11.34 16.63 4.82
CA LYS A 151 10.65 17.14 3.63
C LYS A 151 9.84 16.02 2.99
N LEU A 152 8.56 16.27 2.71
CA LEU A 152 7.72 15.36 1.93
C LEU A 152 8.27 15.31 0.49
N VAL A 153 8.68 14.13 0.04
CA VAL A 153 9.22 13.90 -1.31
C VAL A 153 8.27 13.09 -2.19
N LYS A 154 7.37 12.32 -1.58
CA LYS A 154 6.34 11.56 -2.29
C LYS A 154 5.10 11.40 -1.42
N ALA A 155 3.92 11.51 -2.02
CA ALA A 155 2.65 11.14 -1.42
C ALA A 155 1.93 10.17 -2.36
N ILE A 156 1.44 9.07 -1.81
CA ILE A 156 0.64 8.07 -2.53
C ILE A 156 -0.71 8.04 -1.83
N GLU A 157 -1.78 8.33 -2.56
CA GLU A 157 -3.16 8.21 -2.10
C GLU A 157 -3.83 7.07 -2.85
N TYR A 158 -4.27 6.05 -2.12
CA TYR A 158 -4.94 4.90 -2.72
C TYR A 158 -6.43 5.22 -2.89
N GLU A 159 -6.87 5.32 -4.14
CA GLU A 159 -8.26 5.58 -4.50
C GLU A 159 -9.10 4.31 -4.36
N THR A 160 -8.55 3.17 -4.79
CA THR A 160 -9.16 1.85 -4.63
C THR A 160 -8.11 0.83 -4.22
N ILE A 161 -8.45 -0.07 -3.31
CA ILE A 161 -7.66 -1.26 -2.99
C ILE A 161 -8.60 -2.46 -2.95
N LYS A 162 -8.23 -3.53 -3.64
CA LYS A 162 -8.90 -4.82 -3.62
C LYS A 162 -7.90 -5.87 -3.17
N ILE A 163 -8.20 -6.55 -2.08
CA ILE A 163 -7.45 -7.72 -1.64
C ILE A 163 -7.78 -8.86 -2.61
N GLU A 164 -6.76 -9.57 -3.06
CA GLU A 164 -6.90 -10.73 -3.94
C GLU A 164 -6.53 -12.00 -3.16
N GLU A 165 -7.22 -13.11 -3.47
CA GLU A 165 -6.97 -14.43 -2.86
C GLU A 165 -5.83 -15.18 -3.56
#